data_AF-A0A2W6TSS6-F1
#
_entry.id   AF-A0A2W6TSS6-F1
#
_cell.length_a   1.000
_cell.length_b   1.000
_cell.length_c   1.000
_cell.angle_alpha   90.00
_cell.angle_beta   90.00
_cell.angle_gamma   90.00
#
_symmetry.space_group_name_H-M   'P 1'
#
loop_
_entity.id
_entity.type
_entity.pdbx_description
1 polymer ?
#
loop_
_entity_poly.entity_id
_entity_poly.type
_entity_poly.pdbx_seq_one_letter_code
_entity_poly.pdbx_strand_id
1 'polypeptide(L)'
;MRRLACVALLLPCLHALPAQAEVKLLVADTIRTGDPAQPVVGAIAWESDSGKVLDVGSADALLQLYPQAPRIDVGDATVVPGLIDAHAHIMGLGNTLMQADLTGARTRGEVLERLQAFEKTLAPGEWLLGRGWDQNRWDNTDFPTAADLDAAFPQRPVYLERVDGHAGWVNSAAIRIAEKAGKSLSGDWQPEGGRILRDAAGKPSGVLVDGAASLVYSQIPALDDASREKRLQAALQAAVSNGLTGVHDMGVSREDLALMKRLADQG
;
A
#
# COMPACT_ATOMS: atom_id res chain seq x y z
N MET A 1 -51.57 -49.32 -46.10
CA MET A 1 -50.67 -48.15 -46.23
C MET A 1 -49.64 -48.22 -45.12
N ARG A 2 -48.37 -47.94 -45.46
CA ARG A 2 -47.13 -48.35 -44.77
C ARG A 2 -46.99 -47.82 -43.35
N ARG A 3 -46.65 -48.68 -42.39
CA ARG A 3 -46.18 -48.29 -41.04
C ARG A 3 -44.68 -47.99 -41.13
N LEU A 4 -44.27 -46.74 -40.92
CA LEU A 4 -42.87 -46.38 -40.73
C LEU A 4 -42.44 -46.75 -39.31
N ALA A 5 -41.38 -47.54 -39.20
CA ALA A 5 -40.67 -47.77 -37.94
C ALA A 5 -39.58 -46.69 -37.80
N CYS A 6 -39.71 -45.80 -36.81
CA CYS A 6 -38.64 -44.90 -36.42
C CYS A 6 -37.61 -45.67 -35.58
N VAL A 7 -36.41 -45.85 -36.12
CA VAL A 7 -35.24 -46.29 -35.35
C VAL A 7 -34.62 -45.05 -34.71
N ALA A 8 -34.74 -44.93 -33.39
CA ALA A 8 -34.06 -43.90 -32.62
C ALA A 8 -32.60 -44.31 -32.40
N LEU A 9 -31.67 -43.60 -33.04
CA LEU A 9 -30.24 -43.69 -32.74
C LEU A 9 -29.96 -42.91 -31.45
N LEU A 10 -29.65 -43.62 -30.37
CA LEU A 10 -29.12 -43.05 -29.13
C LEU A 10 -27.64 -42.72 -29.35
N LEU A 11 -27.31 -41.44 -29.56
CA LEU A 11 -25.94 -40.95 -29.40
C LEU A 11 -25.63 -40.87 -27.90
N PRO A 12 -24.56 -41.51 -27.39
CA PRO A 12 -24.13 -41.30 -26.02
C PRO A 12 -23.56 -39.89 -25.87
N CYS A 13 -24.21 -39.07 -25.03
CA CYS A 13 -23.63 -37.83 -24.53
C CYS A 13 -22.39 -38.16 -23.70
N LEU A 14 -21.19 -38.04 -24.30
CA LEU A 14 -19.94 -37.94 -23.57
C LEU A 14 -20.03 -36.72 -22.66
N HIS A 15 -20.34 -36.94 -21.40
CA HIS A 15 -20.19 -35.93 -20.37
C HIS A 15 -18.69 -35.74 -20.18
N ALA A 16 -18.17 -34.57 -20.55
CA ALA A 16 -16.83 -34.19 -20.16
C ALA A 16 -16.79 -34.25 -18.62
N LEU A 17 -15.97 -35.17 -18.09
CA LEU A 17 -15.65 -35.15 -16.67
C LEU A 17 -15.09 -33.76 -16.35
N PRO A 18 -15.56 -33.09 -15.28
CA PRO A 18 -14.95 -31.84 -14.86
C PRO A 18 -13.45 -32.11 -14.68
N ALA A 19 -12.61 -31.24 -15.24
CA ALA A 19 -11.17 -31.32 -15.04
C ALA A 19 -10.93 -31.40 -13.53
N GLN A 20 -10.32 -32.49 -13.08
CA GLN A 20 -9.96 -32.66 -11.67
C GLN A 20 -9.04 -31.50 -11.31
N ALA A 21 -9.42 -30.69 -10.31
CA ALA A 21 -8.64 -29.52 -9.92
C ALA A 21 -7.18 -29.92 -9.68
N GLU A 22 -6.24 -29.18 -10.26
CA GLU A 22 -4.82 -29.52 -10.19
C GLU A 22 -4.35 -29.36 -8.74
N VAL A 23 -4.00 -30.47 -8.09
CA VAL A 23 -3.50 -30.46 -6.71
C VAL A 23 -2.00 -30.16 -6.71
N LYS A 24 -1.56 -29.25 -5.85
CA LYS A 24 -0.15 -29.02 -5.54
C LYS A 24 0.19 -29.53 -4.15
N LEU A 25 1.44 -29.93 -3.98
CA LEU A 25 1.96 -30.47 -2.74
C LEU A 25 3.19 -29.69 -2.29
N LEU A 26 3.19 -29.22 -1.04
CA LEU A 26 4.36 -28.61 -0.39
C LEU A 26 4.85 -29.57 0.68
N VAL A 27 6.15 -29.82 0.69
CA VAL A 27 6.84 -30.66 1.68
C VAL A 27 7.92 -29.84 2.36
N ALA A 28 8.01 -29.94 3.69
CA ALA A 28 9.01 -29.28 4.50
C ALA A 28 9.29 -30.12 5.76
N ASP A 29 10.46 -29.94 6.36
CA ASP A 29 10.79 -30.53 7.67
C ASP A 29 9.86 -30.00 8.77
N THR A 30 9.37 -28.77 8.64
CA THR A 30 8.44 -28.16 9.61
C THR A 30 7.41 -27.28 8.92
N ILE A 31 6.15 -27.68 8.99
CA ILE A 31 4.99 -26.84 8.65
C ILE A 31 4.17 -26.58 9.91
N ARG A 32 4.05 -25.31 10.32
CA ARG A 32 3.20 -24.87 11.43
C ARG A 32 1.78 -24.65 10.92
N THR A 33 0.80 -25.32 11.50
CA THR A 33 -0.61 -25.24 11.03
C THR A 33 -1.45 -24.22 11.81
N GLY A 34 -1.05 -23.92 13.05
CA GLY A 34 -1.91 -23.18 14.00
C GLY A 34 -3.05 -24.02 14.61
N ASP A 35 -3.22 -25.27 14.20
CA ASP A 35 -4.17 -26.21 14.79
C ASP A 35 -3.54 -26.92 16.00
N PRO A 36 -4.11 -26.80 17.22
CA PRO A 36 -3.61 -27.49 18.41
C PRO A 36 -3.60 -29.02 18.29
N ALA A 37 -4.45 -29.61 17.46
CA ALA A 37 -4.49 -31.06 17.24
C ALA A 37 -3.37 -31.57 16.32
N GLN A 38 -2.91 -30.72 15.39
CA GLN A 38 -1.83 -31.05 14.45
C GLN A 38 -0.86 -29.87 14.29
N PRO A 39 -0.15 -29.45 15.37
CA PRO A 39 0.56 -28.17 15.41
C PRO A 39 1.76 -28.11 14.47
N VAL A 40 2.33 -29.27 14.12
CA VAL A 40 3.44 -29.43 13.18
C VAL A 40 3.13 -30.61 12.26
N VAL A 41 3.27 -30.39 10.95
CA VAL A 41 3.11 -31.41 9.91
C VAL A 41 4.29 -31.34 8.93
N GLY A 42 4.42 -32.36 8.07
CA GLY A 42 5.51 -32.45 7.07
C GLY A 42 5.08 -32.10 5.64
N ALA A 43 3.77 -32.04 5.37
CA ALA A 43 3.25 -31.67 4.07
C ALA A 43 1.86 -31.03 4.14
N ILE A 44 1.55 -30.25 3.11
CA ILE A 44 0.23 -29.66 2.84
C ILE A 44 -0.10 -29.79 1.36
N ALA A 45 -1.34 -30.20 1.06
CA ALA A 45 -1.88 -30.28 -0.29
C ALA A 45 -2.99 -29.23 -0.47
N TRP A 46 -3.04 -28.59 -1.64
CA TRP A 46 -4.07 -27.60 -1.94
C TRP A 46 -4.48 -27.62 -3.42
N GLU A 47 -5.69 -27.13 -3.69
CA GLU A 47 -6.18 -26.89 -5.04
C GLU A 47 -5.49 -25.68 -5.66
N SER A 48 -4.86 -25.84 -6.83
CA SER A 48 -4.09 -24.77 -7.49
C SER A 48 -4.91 -23.52 -7.80
N ASP A 49 -6.17 -23.68 -8.19
CA ASP A 49 -7.02 -22.58 -8.63
C ASP A 49 -7.63 -21.82 -7.45
N SER A 50 -8.18 -22.54 -6.46
CA SER A 50 -8.89 -21.93 -5.34
C SER A 50 -7.98 -21.59 -4.15
N GLY A 51 -6.77 -22.13 -4.11
CA GLY A 51 -5.88 -22.03 -2.95
C GLY A 51 -6.37 -22.82 -1.73
N LYS A 52 -7.47 -23.58 -1.86
CA LYS A 52 -8.08 -24.30 -0.75
C LYS A 52 -7.19 -25.45 -0.30
N VAL A 53 -6.85 -25.46 0.99
CA VAL A 53 -6.17 -26.59 1.63
C VAL A 53 -7.08 -27.81 1.60
N LEU A 54 -6.55 -28.90 1.06
CA LEU A 54 -7.22 -30.20 0.94
C LEU A 54 -6.86 -31.10 2.11
N ASP A 55 -5.56 -31.27 2.36
CA ASP A 55 -5.03 -32.12 3.41
C ASP A 55 -3.74 -31.55 4.01
N VAL A 56 -3.49 -31.90 5.26
CA VAL A 56 -2.25 -31.67 6.00
C VAL A 56 -1.84 -32.96 6.69
N GLY A 57 -0.54 -33.23 6.80
CA GLY A 57 -0.08 -34.46 7.45
C GLY A 57 1.40 -34.75 7.28
N SER A 58 1.81 -36.00 7.49
CA SER A 58 3.19 -36.41 7.19
C SER A 58 3.46 -36.36 5.69
N ALA A 59 4.72 -36.10 5.33
CA ALA A 59 5.14 -36.08 3.93
C ALA A 59 4.84 -37.42 3.24
N ASP A 60 5.15 -38.54 3.88
CA ASP A 60 4.90 -39.88 3.33
C ASP A 60 3.41 -40.12 3.03
N ALA A 61 2.52 -39.71 3.93
CA ALA A 61 1.07 -39.90 3.75
C ALA A 61 0.56 -39.09 2.55
N LEU A 62 0.94 -37.82 2.43
CA LEU A 62 0.47 -36.96 1.35
C LEU A 62 1.13 -37.29 0.01
N LEU A 63 2.39 -37.75 -0.01
CA LEU A 63 3.05 -38.25 -1.22
C LEU A 63 2.36 -39.51 -1.77
N GLN A 64 1.84 -40.38 -0.89
CA GLN A 64 1.05 -41.55 -1.30
C GLN A 64 -0.36 -41.17 -1.75
N LEU A 65 -0.99 -40.17 -1.10
CA LEU A 65 -2.33 -39.71 -1.43
C LEU A 65 -2.37 -38.91 -2.74
N TYR A 66 -1.32 -38.12 -3.01
CA TYR A 66 -1.19 -37.24 -4.17
C TYR A 66 0.06 -37.56 -5.02
N PRO A 67 0.21 -38.79 -5.54
CA PRO A 67 1.45 -39.24 -6.18
C PRO A 67 1.77 -38.54 -7.51
N GLN A 68 0.81 -37.81 -8.09
CA GLN A 68 0.95 -37.08 -9.35
C GLN A 68 0.95 -35.56 -9.16
N ALA A 69 0.77 -35.06 -7.93
CA ALA A 69 0.75 -33.62 -7.66
C ALA A 69 2.16 -33.04 -7.85
N PRO A 70 2.31 -31.88 -8.53
CA PRO A 70 3.57 -31.15 -8.54
C PRO A 70 4.03 -30.85 -7.11
N ARG A 71 5.27 -31.23 -6.81
CA ARG A 71 5.87 -31.11 -5.48
C ARG A 71 6.76 -29.86 -5.41
N ILE A 72 6.57 -29.10 -4.33
CA ILE A 72 7.46 -28.05 -3.86
C ILE A 72 8.12 -28.57 -2.58
N ASP A 73 9.43 -28.84 -2.62
CA ASP A 73 10.20 -29.27 -1.45
C ASP A 73 11.06 -28.11 -0.96
N VAL A 74 10.83 -27.67 0.27
CA VAL A 74 11.57 -26.56 0.88
C VAL A 74 12.56 -27.02 1.95
N GLY A 75 12.78 -28.33 2.11
CA GLY A 75 13.80 -28.89 3.00
C GLY A 75 13.62 -28.44 4.46
N ASP A 76 14.68 -27.89 5.03
CA ASP A 76 14.76 -27.47 6.44
C ASP A 76 14.06 -26.13 6.74
N ALA A 77 13.50 -25.47 5.72
CA ALA A 77 12.73 -24.25 5.91
C ALA A 77 11.47 -24.52 6.76
N THR A 78 11.15 -23.55 7.62
CA THR A 78 9.89 -23.58 8.37
C THR A 78 8.80 -22.86 7.58
N VAL A 79 7.73 -23.58 7.26
CA VAL A 79 6.52 -23.03 6.66
C VAL A 79 5.57 -22.61 7.78
N VAL A 80 5.03 -21.39 7.67
CA VAL A 80 4.05 -20.83 8.61
C VAL A 80 2.83 -20.30 7.85
N PRO A 81 1.66 -20.15 8.50
CA PRO A 81 0.53 -19.47 7.89
C PRO A 81 0.93 -18.05 7.52
N GLY A 82 0.42 -17.57 6.39
CA GLY A 82 0.62 -16.17 5.98
C GLY A 82 0.11 -15.21 7.06
N LEU A 83 0.83 -14.12 7.23
CA LEU A 83 0.52 -13.16 8.30
C LEU A 83 -0.72 -12.35 7.92
N ILE A 84 -1.53 -12.01 8.93
CA ILE A 84 -2.71 -11.17 8.77
C ILE A 84 -2.53 -9.93 9.65
N ASP A 85 -2.51 -8.76 9.01
CA ASP A 85 -2.56 -7.49 9.73
C ASP A 85 -4.01 -7.11 10.03
N ALA A 86 -4.34 -7.02 11.32
CA ALA A 86 -5.70 -6.75 11.77
C ALA A 86 -6.08 -5.26 11.73
N HIS A 87 -5.14 -4.35 11.47
CA HIS A 87 -5.40 -2.91 11.39
C HIS A 87 -4.34 -2.19 10.54
N ALA A 88 -4.69 -1.85 9.30
CA ALA A 88 -3.81 -1.07 8.43
C ALA A 88 -4.57 -0.01 7.63
N HIS A 89 -3.81 0.77 6.86
CA HIS A 89 -4.30 1.74 5.89
C HIS A 89 -3.58 1.50 4.55
N ILE A 90 -4.11 0.63 3.68
CA ILE A 90 -3.37 0.16 2.50
C ILE A 90 -3.18 1.27 1.46
N MET A 91 -4.20 2.10 1.25
CA MET A 91 -4.04 3.27 0.38
C MET A 91 -3.04 4.28 0.96
N GLY A 92 -2.99 4.43 2.28
CA GLY A 92 -2.00 5.25 2.96
C GLY A 92 -0.57 4.76 2.76
N LEU A 93 -0.36 3.43 2.83
CA LEU A 93 0.91 2.79 2.50
C LEU A 93 1.28 3.07 1.03
N GLY A 94 0.35 2.88 0.10
CA GLY A 94 0.57 3.13 -1.32
C GLY A 94 0.96 4.58 -1.62
N ASN A 95 0.30 5.54 -0.97
CA ASN A 95 0.66 6.97 -1.05
C ASN A 95 2.09 7.21 -0.53
N THR A 96 2.44 6.61 0.60
CA THR A 96 3.78 6.75 1.22
C THR A 96 4.88 6.19 0.33
N LEU A 97 4.63 5.08 -0.37
CA LEU A 97 5.59 4.47 -1.29
C LEU A 97 5.80 5.28 -2.59
N MET A 98 4.91 6.23 -2.89
CA MET A 98 4.95 7.05 -4.12
C MET A 98 5.32 8.52 -3.84
N GLN A 99 5.99 8.79 -2.72
CA GLN A 99 6.50 10.11 -2.35
C GLN A 99 7.91 9.98 -1.76
N ALA A 100 8.59 11.10 -1.55
CA ALA A 100 9.94 11.08 -0.98
C ALA A 100 9.94 10.55 0.45
N ASP A 101 10.73 9.52 0.73
CA ASP A 101 10.93 8.99 2.09
C ASP A 101 11.99 9.80 2.84
N LEU A 102 11.54 10.56 3.84
CA LEU A 102 12.36 11.42 4.69
C LEU A 102 12.69 10.77 6.03
N THR A 103 12.24 9.52 6.25
CA THR A 103 12.43 8.80 7.50
C THR A 103 13.92 8.63 7.80
N GLY A 104 14.30 8.99 9.03
CA GLY A 104 15.67 8.84 9.51
C GLY A 104 16.66 9.87 9.00
N ALA A 105 16.25 10.88 8.25
CA ALA A 105 17.11 12.02 7.92
C ALA A 105 17.57 12.74 9.20
N ARG A 106 18.87 13.00 9.31
CA ARG A 106 19.53 13.60 10.48
C ARG A 106 19.78 15.10 10.34
N THR A 107 19.56 15.67 9.15
CA THR A 107 19.70 17.11 8.94
C THR A 107 18.69 17.61 7.92
N ARG A 108 18.45 18.93 7.91
CA ARG A 108 17.70 19.61 6.82
C ARG A 108 18.34 19.36 5.45
N GLY A 109 19.68 19.31 5.39
CA GLY A 109 20.43 19.04 4.17
C GLY A 109 20.12 17.66 3.59
N GLU A 110 20.11 16.63 4.44
CA GLU A 110 19.73 15.27 4.00
C GLU A 110 18.30 15.20 3.49
N VAL A 111 17.36 15.94 4.08
CA VAL A 111 15.99 16.06 3.56
C VAL A 111 16.02 16.66 2.15
N LEU A 112 16.72 17.78 1.95
CA LEU A 112 16.83 18.43 0.64
C LEU A 112 17.47 17.53 -0.42
N GLU A 113 18.52 16.78 -0.07
CA GLU A 113 19.17 15.83 -0.99
C GLU A 113 18.19 14.74 -1.47
N ARG A 114 17.41 14.16 -0.54
CA ARG A 114 16.39 13.16 -0.88
C ARG A 114 15.28 13.75 -1.75
N LEU A 115 14.85 14.97 -1.45
CA LEU A 115 13.85 15.67 -2.24
C LEU A 115 14.34 15.99 -3.65
N GLN A 116 15.58 16.42 -3.82
CA GLN A 116 16.18 16.68 -5.14
C GLN A 116 16.38 15.38 -5.94
N ALA A 117 16.67 14.26 -5.26
CA ALA A 117 16.71 12.97 -5.92
C ALA A 117 15.32 12.54 -6.40
N PHE A 118 14.30 12.69 -5.56
CA PHE A 118 12.92 12.33 -5.89
C PHE A 118 12.30 13.26 -6.94
N GLU A 119 12.61 14.56 -6.92
CA GLU A 119 12.09 15.52 -7.92
C GLU A 119 12.40 15.09 -9.36
N LYS A 120 13.56 14.44 -9.59
CA LYS A 120 13.98 13.95 -10.92
C LYS A 120 13.02 12.90 -11.51
N THR A 121 12.20 12.26 -10.67
CA THR A 121 11.20 11.28 -11.13
C THR A 121 9.85 11.92 -11.42
N LEU A 122 9.67 13.22 -11.13
CA LEU A 122 8.41 13.92 -11.28
C LEU A 122 8.31 14.64 -12.62
N ALA A 123 7.12 14.62 -13.21
CA ALA A 123 6.78 15.43 -14.35
C ALA A 123 6.77 16.94 -13.98
N PRO A 124 6.96 17.83 -14.97
CA PRO A 124 6.79 19.26 -14.77
C PRO A 124 5.39 19.59 -14.24
N GLY A 125 5.31 20.45 -13.22
CA GLY A 125 4.04 20.90 -12.64
C GLY A 125 3.47 19.99 -11.53
N GLU A 126 4.03 18.80 -11.31
CA GLU A 126 3.63 17.95 -10.19
C GLU A 126 4.11 18.52 -8.84
N TRP A 127 3.30 18.31 -7.80
CA TRP A 127 3.70 18.61 -6.42
C TRP A 127 4.84 17.69 -5.99
N LEU A 128 5.83 18.24 -5.29
CA LEU A 128 6.85 17.46 -4.63
C LEU A 128 6.35 17.10 -3.22
N LEU A 129 6.00 15.83 -3.05
CA LEU A 129 5.48 15.29 -1.80
C LEU A 129 6.55 14.46 -1.10
N GLY A 130 6.53 14.47 0.24
CA GLY A 130 7.37 13.60 1.06
C GLY A 130 6.80 13.41 2.45
N ARG A 131 7.30 12.40 3.16
CA ARG A 131 6.89 12.10 4.54
C ARG A 131 8.03 11.57 5.38
N GLY A 132 7.96 11.81 6.69
CA GLY A 132 8.83 11.16 7.67
C GLY A 132 9.92 12.06 8.23
N TRP A 133 9.90 13.36 7.94
CA TRP A 133 10.85 14.28 8.54
C TRP A 133 10.59 14.40 10.05
N ASP A 134 11.66 14.50 10.82
CA ASP A 134 11.62 14.63 12.28
C ASP A 134 12.79 15.50 12.75
N GLN A 135 12.49 16.77 13.01
CA GLN A 135 13.49 17.72 13.48
C GLN A 135 14.09 17.36 14.84
N ASN A 136 13.41 16.51 15.63
CA ASN A 136 13.95 16.04 16.91
C ASN A 136 15.18 15.13 16.73
N ARG A 137 15.40 14.61 15.52
CA ARG A 137 16.57 13.81 15.16
C ARG A 137 17.71 14.63 14.59
N TRP A 138 17.51 15.94 14.41
CA TRP A 138 18.52 16.81 13.83
C TRP A 138 19.41 17.42 14.91
N ASP A 139 20.65 17.74 14.53
CA ASP A 139 21.60 18.42 15.43
C ASP A 139 21.05 19.76 15.93
N ASN A 140 20.25 20.44 15.10
CA ASN A 140 19.42 21.58 15.50
C ASN A 140 17.94 21.20 15.39
N THR A 141 17.26 21.16 16.55
CA THR A 141 15.84 20.79 16.71
C THR A 141 14.85 21.91 16.38
N ASP A 142 15.32 23.09 15.98
CA ASP A 142 14.44 24.14 15.47
C ASP A 142 13.58 23.60 14.31
N PHE A 143 12.37 24.11 14.17
CA PHE A 143 11.56 23.81 13.00
C PHE A 143 12.27 24.27 11.70
N PRO A 144 12.06 23.59 10.58
CA PRO A 144 12.48 24.10 9.28
C PRO A 144 11.53 25.24 8.82
N THR A 145 11.88 25.88 7.73
CA THR A 145 11.18 27.04 7.18
C THR A 145 10.89 26.88 5.70
N ALA A 146 9.97 27.68 5.15
CA ALA A 146 9.70 27.73 3.72
C ALA A 146 10.96 28.12 2.93
N ALA A 147 11.81 28.99 3.49
CA ALA A 147 13.03 29.45 2.86
C ALA A 147 14.04 28.31 2.60
N ASP A 148 14.08 27.31 3.50
CA ASP A 148 14.91 26.11 3.33
C ASP A 148 14.52 25.32 2.06
N LEU A 149 13.24 25.33 1.68
CA LEU A 149 12.72 24.67 0.47
C LEU A 149 12.75 25.59 -0.76
N ASP A 150 12.51 26.89 -0.59
CA ASP A 150 12.41 27.85 -1.69
C ASP A 150 13.69 27.95 -2.52
N ALA A 151 14.86 27.80 -1.88
CA ALA A 151 16.16 27.83 -2.57
C ALA A 151 16.32 26.67 -3.56
N ALA A 152 15.81 25.47 -3.21
CA ALA A 152 15.88 24.28 -4.05
C ALA A 152 14.69 24.17 -5.02
N PHE A 153 13.50 24.60 -4.60
CA PHE A 153 12.23 24.40 -5.30
C PHE A 153 11.42 25.71 -5.40
N PRO A 154 11.92 26.75 -6.10
CA PRO A 154 11.31 28.09 -6.06
C PRO A 154 9.91 28.17 -6.70
N GLN A 155 9.64 27.30 -7.67
CA GLN A 155 8.39 27.30 -8.44
C GLN A 155 7.53 26.05 -8.21
N ARG A 156 8.15 24.91 -7.91
CA ARG A 156 7.44 23.66 -7.66
C ARG A 156 6.83 23.70 -6.25
N PRO A 157 5.51 23.48 -6.08
CA PRO A 157 4.91 23.42 -4.76
C PRO A 157 5.40 22.16 -4.02
N VAL A 158 5.79 22.35 -2.75
CA VAL A 158 6.31 21.28 -1.89
C VAL A 158 5.42 21.14 -0.66
N TYR A 159 5.07 19.89 -0.31
CA TYR A 159 4.38 19.56 0.93
C TYR A 159 5.02 18.31 1.56
N LEU A 160 5.57 18.46 2.75
CA LEU A 160 6.26 17.40 3.47
C LEU A 160 5.56 17.12 4.79
N GLU A 161 5.06 15.89 4.96
CA GLU A 161 4.40 15.46 6.18
C GLU A 161 5.42 15.00 7.23
N ARG A 162 5.23 15.45 8.46
CA ARG A 162 6.08 15.05 9.60
C ARG A 162 5.88 13.57 9.92
N VAL A 163 6.85 12.95 10.58
CA VAL A 163 6.81 11.54 11.00
C VAL A 163 5.53 11.14 11.76
N ASP A 164 4.93 12.05 12.52
CA ASP A 164 3.73 11.82 13.32
C ASP A 164 2.42 12.18 12.59
N GLY A 165 2.48 12.73 11.38
CA GLY A 165 1.30 13.16 10.62
C GLY A 165 0.65 14.46 11.11
N HIS A 166 1.25 15.15 12.09
CA HIS A 166 0.63 16.33 12.74
C HIS A 166 1.19 17.67 12.27
N ALA A 167 2.16 17.67 11.35
CA ALA A 167 2.66 18.90 10.75
C ALA A 167 3.02 18.75 9.27
N GLY A 168 2.72 19.78 8.50
CA GLY A 168 3.21 19.97 7.13
C GLY A 168 4.33 21.01 7.11
N TRP A 169 5.43 20.69 6.43
CA TRP A 169 6.47 21.63 6.04
C TRP A 169 6.33 21.94 4.55
N VAL A 170 6.07 23.20 4.23
CA VAL A 170 5.69 23.69 2.90
C VAL A 170 6.57 24.86 2.47
N ASN A 171 6.74 25.01 1.16
CA ASN A 171 7.46 26.14 0.58
C ASN A 171 6.53 27.32 0.26
N SER A 172 7.09 28.45 -0.16
CA SER A 172 6.32 29.64 -0.50
C SER A 172 5.41 29.43 -1.71
N ALA A 173 5.75 28.53 -2.64
CA ALA A 173 4.88 28.20 -3.76
C ALA A 173 3.57 27.52 -3.31
N ALA A 174 3.66 26.54 -2.41
CA ALA A 174 2.49 25.87 -1.85
C ALA A 174 1.62 26.82 -1.00
N ILE A 175 2.25 27.70 -0.20
CA ILE A 175 1.53 28.75 0.57
C ILE A 175 0.74 29.67 -0.37
N ARG A 176 1.35 30.15 -1.45
CA ARG A 176 0.67 31.02 -2.44
C ARG A 176 -0.53 30.35 -3.09
N ILE A 177 -0.48 29.03 -3.33
CA ILE A 177 -1.62 28.29 -3.88
C ILE A 177 -2.77 28.28 -2.86
N ALA A 178 -2.49 27.95 -1.59
CA ALA A 178 -3.49 27.94 -0.53
C ALA A 178 -4.11 29.32 -0.28
N GLU A 179 -3.29 30.39 -0.26
CA GLU A 179 -3.81 31.75 -0.09
C GLU A 179 -4.70 32.21 -1.25
N LYS A 180 -4.40 31.79 -2.49
CA LYS A 180 -5.25 32.07 -3.66
C LYS A 180 -6.60 31.35 -3.60
N ALA A 181 -6.64 30.17 -2.99
CA ALA A 181 -7.85 29.37 -2.87
C ALA A 181 -8.73 29.78 -1.68
N GLY A 182 -8.20 30.57 -0.74
CA GLY A 182 -8.88 30.87 0.50
C GLY A 182 -8.44 32.19 1.13
N LYS A 183 -8.02 32.11 2.39
CA LYS A 183 -7.63 33.26 3.20
C LYS A 183 -6.12 33.38 3.26
N SER A 184 -5.62 34.61 3.41
CA SER A 184 -4.20 34.82 3.70
C SER A 184 -3.76 34.05 4.93
N LEU A 185 -2.64 33.37 4.78
CA LEU A 185 -1.92 32.66 5.82
C LEU A 185 -0.93 33.60 6.51
N SER A 186 -1.03 34.93 6.37
CA SER A 186 -0.25 35.94 7.10
C SER A 186 -1.07 36.58 8.24
N GLY A 187 -0.43 37.27 9.19
CA GLY A 187 -1.11 37.98 10.29
C GLY A 187 -1.18 37.16 11.58
N ASP A 188 -2.27 37.28 12.35
CA ASP A 188 -2.44 36.64 13.67
C ASP A 188 -3.53 35.55 13.70
N TRP A 189 -4.34 35.47 12.65
CA TRP A 189 -5.41 34.48 12.52
C TRP A 189 -4.87 33.04 12.49
N GLN A 190 -5.63 32.12 13.10
CA GLN A 190 -5.41 30.68 13.13
C GLN A 190 -6.70 29.94 12.76
N PRO A 191 -6.60 28.79 12.06
CA PRO A 191 -7.75 27.92 11.82
C PRO A 191 -8.17 27.20 13.10
N GLU A 192 -9.41 26.72 13.13
CA GLU A 192 -9.85 25.80 14.17
C GLU A 192 -9.03 24.50 14.12
N GLY A 193 -8.64 23.98 15.29
CA GLY A 193 -7.93 22.72 15.41
C GLY A 193 -6.53 22.70 14.80
N GLY A 194 -5.88 23.86 14.61
CA GLY A 194 -4.53 23.91 14.06
C GLY A 194 -3.80 25.22 14.29
N ARG A 195 -2.52 25.25 13.89
CA ARG A 195 -1.64 26.41 14.08
C ARG A 195 -0.69 26.61 12.92
N ILE A 196 -0.72 27.82 12.35
CA ILE A 196 0.27 28.35 11.43
C ILE A 196 1.43 28.90 12.27
N LEU A 197 2.62 28.30 12.14
CA LEU A 197 3.82 28.87 12.76
C LEU A 197 4.30 30.05 11.92
N ARG A 198 4.74 31.11 12.59
CA ARG A 198 5.09 32.39 11.95
C ARG A 198 6.45 32.86 12.38
N ASP A 199 7.09 33.62 11.50
CA ASP A 199 8.27 34.39 11.86
C ASP A 199 7.91 35.64 12.69
N ALA A 200 8.93 36.38 13.13
CA ALA A 200 8.76 37.60 13.90
C ALA A 200 8.04 38.73 13.13
N ALA A 201 7.95 38.64 11.79
CA ALA A 201 7.22 39.58 10.95
C ALA A 201 5.77 39.16 10.70
N GLY A 202 5.30 38.07 11.32
CA GLY A 202 3.94 37.54 11.16
C GLY A 202 3.71 36.78 9.85
N LYS A 203 4.76 36.49 9.07
CA LYS A 203 4.66 35.68 7.85
C LYS A 203 4.64 34.19 8.21
N PRO A 204 3.93 33.35 7.45
CA PRO A 204 3.95 31.91 7.67
C PRO A 204 5.39 31.40 7.49
N SER A 205 5.90 30.74 8.53
CA SER A 205 7.26 30.21 8.56
C SER A 205 7.49 29.07 7.57
N GLY A 206 6.42 28.40 7.12
CA GLY A 206 6.46 27.17 6.33
C GLY A 206 6.05 25.92 7.10
N VAL A 207 5.87 25.99 8.43
CA VAL A 207 5.33 24.86 9.22
C VAL A 207 3.88 25.13 9.62
N LEU A 208 3.02 24.16 9.33
CA LEU A 208 1.58 24.18 9.58
C LEU A 208 1.22 22.96 10.41
N VAL A 209 0.57 23.16 11.55
CA VAL A 209 0.23 22.10 12.52
C VAL A 209 -1.25 21.78 12.48
N ASP A 210 -1.57 20.49 12.50
CA ASP A 210 -2.93 19.91 12.52
C ASP A 210 -3.84 20.55 11.45
N GLY A 211 -4.98 21.13 11.83
CA GLY A 211 -5.95 21.73 10.89
C GLY A 211 -5.37 22.83 9.99
N ALA A 212 -4.23 23.44 10.36
CA ALA A 212 -3.54 24.38 9.49
C ALA A 212 -2.86 23.69 8.31
N ALA A 213 -2.37 22.46 8.47
CA ALA A 213 -1.77 21.71 7.37
C ALA A 213 -2.79 21.40 6.27
N SER A 214 -4.05 21.18 6.64
CA SER A 214 -5.17 20.95 5.72
C SER A 214 -5.42 22.12 4.76
N LEU A 215 -5.08 23.36 5.14
CA LEU A 215 -5.22 24.54 4.28
C LEU A 215 -4.36 24.43 3.01
N VAL A 216 -3.22 23.74 3.10
CA VAL A 216 -2.35 23.47 1.93
C VAL A 216 -2.62 22.10 1.35
N TYR A 217 -2.78 21.07 2.19
CA TYR A 217 -2.98 19.69 1.73
C TYR A 217 -4.20 19.56 0.80
N SER A 218 -5.30 20.26 1.10
CA SER A 218 -6.52 20.28 0.27
C SER A 218 -6.33 20.86 -1.14
N GLN A 219 -5.19 21.52 -1.39
CA GLN A 219 -4.86 22.12 -2.69
C GLN A 219 -4.01 21.20 -3.57
N ILE A 220 -3.57 20.06 -3.03
CA ILE A 220 -2.89 19.03 -3.80
C ILE A 220 -3.93 18.41 -4.76
N PRO A 221 -3.67 18.38 -6.08
CA PRO A 221 -4.61 17.78 -7.03
C PRO A 221 -4.94 16.34 -6.67
N ALA A 222 -6.21 15.97 -6.82
CA ALA A 222 -6.64 14.59 -6.66
C ALA A 222 -5.94 13.69 -7.69
N LEU A 223 -5.60 12.48 -7.28
CA LEU A 223 -5.01 11.47 -8.15
C LEU A 223 -6.05 10.95 -9.15
N ASP A 224 -5.61 10.69 -10.38
CA ASP A 224 -6.40 9.93 -11.35
C ASP A 224 -6.47 8.43 -10.98
N ASP A 225 -7.40 7.71 -11.62
CA ASP A 225 -7.64 6.30 -11.29
C ASP A 225 -6.41 5.42 -11.52
N ALA A 226 -5.64 5.67 -12.59
CA ALA A 226 -4.43 4.92 -12.90
C ALA A 226 -3.35 5.12 -11.82
N SER A 227 -3.18 6.34 -11.34
CA SER A 227 -2.26 6.69 -10.25
C SER A 227 -2.67 6.06 -8.92
N ARG A 228 -3.97 5.97 -8.65
CA ARG A 228 -4.50 5.30 -7.45
C ARG A 228 -4.31 3.79 -7.51
N GLU A 229 -4.60 3.18 -8.66
CA GLU A 229 -4.37 1.76 -8.89
C GLU A 229 -2.89 1.38 -8.71
N LYS A 230 -1.97 2.14 -9.32
CA LYS A 230 -0.53 1.93 -9.16
C LYS A 230 -0.09 1.96 -7.69
N ARG A 231 -0.67 2.87 -6.89
CA ARG A 231 -0.38 2.98 -5.45
C ARG A 231 -0.91 1.79 -4.67
N LEU A 232 -2.13 1.36 -4.97
CA LEU A 232 -2.73 0.17 -4.36
C LEU A 232 -1.89 -1.08 -4.68
N GLN A 233 -1.51 -1.27 -5.94
CA GLN A 233 -0.65 -2.38 -6.36
C GLN A 233 0.70 -2.36 -5.66
N ALA A 234 1.35 -1.20 -5.53
CA ALA A 234 2.60 -1.07 -4.78
C ALA A 234 2.43 -1.43 -3.30
N ALA A 235 1.33 -1.02 -2.67
CA ALA A 235 1.03 -1.37 -1.30
C ALA A 235 0.79 -2.88 -1.11
N LEU A 236 0.01 -3.50 -2.01
CA LEU A 236 -0.24 -4.95 -1.99
C LEU A 236 1.06 -5.74 -2.19
N GLN A 237 1.92 -5.30 -3.11
CA GLN A 237 3.22 -5.92 -3.35
C GLN A 237 4.15 -5.80 -2.13
N ALA A 238 4.13 -4.65 -1.45
CA ALA A 238 4.88 -4.44 -0.22
C ALA A 238 4.33 -5.29 0.95
N ALA A 239 3.01 -5.48 1.03
CA ALA A 239 2.41 -6.35 2.03
C ALA A 239 2.87 -7.81 1.82
N VAL A 240 2.74 -8.33 0.60
CA VAL A 240 3.15 -9.71 0.26
C VAL A 240 4.65 -9.92 0.46
N SER A 241 5.51 -8.95 0.11
CA SER A 241 6.96 -9.08 0.30
C SER A 241 7.37 -9.14 1.77
N ASN A 242 6.52 -8.67 2.68
CA ASN A 242 6.68 -8.78 4.13
C ASN A 242 5.90 -9.96 4.74
N GLY A 243 5.35 -10.85 3.91
CA GLY A 243 4.64 -12.05 4.35
C GLY A 243 3.19 -11.83 4.77
N LEU A 244 2.62 -10.63 4.55
CA LEU A 244 1.21 -10.36 4.79
C LEU A 244 0.37 -10.93 3.63
N THR A 245 -0.48 -11.90 3.95
CA THR A 245 -1.44 -12.50 2.99
C THR A 245 -2.88 -12.06 3.25
N GLY A 246 -3.12 -11.31 4.33
CA GLY A 246 -4.39 -10.69 4.63
C GLY A 246 -4.17 -9.36 5.37
N VAL A 247 -5.01 -8.37 5.08
CA VAL A 247 -4.97 -7.06 5.72
C VAL A 247 -6.40 -6.57 5.93
N HIS A 248 -6.69 -6.08 7.14
CA HIS A 248 -7.91 -5.34 7.43
C HIS A 248 -7.64 -3.84 7.27
N ASP A 249 -8.17 -3.27 6.18
CA ASP A 249 -8.04 -1.82 5.90
C ASP A 249 -9.11 -1.01 6.64
N MET A 250 -8.68 0.02 7.36
CA MET A 250 -9.50 0.92 8.16
C MET A 250 -9.60 2.30 7.51
N GLY A 251 -10.77 2.93 7.59
CA GLY A 251 -10.98 4.27 7.02
C GLY A 251 -11.12 4.28 5.49
N VAL A 252 -11.56 3.18 4.90
CA VAL A 252 -11.72 3.02 3.45
C VAL A 252 -12.82 3.92 2.90
N SER A 253 -12.48 4.76 1.92
CA SER A 253 -13.44 5.58 1.19
C SER A 253 -14.31 4.74 0.24
N ARG A 254 -15.43 5.28 -0.25
CA ARG A 254 -16.26 4.57 -1.24
C ARG A 254 -15.50 4.32 -2.53
N GLU A 255 -14.68 5.28 -2.91
CA GLU A 255 -13.86 5.24 -4.11
C GLU A 255 -12.75 4.20 -3.98
N ASP A 256 -12.07 4.11 -2.82
CA ASP A 256 -11.04 3.10 -2.58
C ASP A 256 -11.65 1.69 -2.55
N LEU A 257 -12.81 1.52 -1.90
CA LEU A 257 -13.52 0.24 -1.92
C LEU A 257 -13.89 -0.18 -3.36
N ALA A 258 -14.34 0.77 -4.18
CA ALA A 258 -14.66 0.49 -5.57
C ALA A 258 -13.41 0.10 -6.37
N LEU A 259 -12.27 0.76 -6.14
CA LEU A 259 -11.00 0.39 -6.75
C LEU A 259 -10.57 -1.02 -6.34
N MET A 260 -10.57 -1.34 -5.04
CA MET A 260 -10.20 -2.66 -4.52
C MET A 260 -11.07 -3.77 -5.12
N LYS A 261 -12.38 -3.54 -5.24
CA LYS A 261 -13.30 -4.49 -5.89
C LYS A 261 -12.95 -4.73 -7.35
N ARG A 262 -12.66 -3.66 -8.11
CA ARG A 262 -12.27 -3.79 -9.52
C ARG A 262 -11.01 -4.62 -9.69
N LEU A 263 -10.00 -4.42 -8.82
CA LEU A 263 -8.77 -5.21 -8.87
C LEU A 263 -9.07 -6.67 -8.53
N ALA A 264 -9.86 -6.94 -7.49
CA ALA A 264 -10.24 -8.30 -7.12
C ALA A 264 -11.00 -9.03 -8.23
N ASP A 265 -11.86 -8.33 -8.98
CA ASP A 265 -12.61 -8.90 -10.12
C ASP A 265 -11.71 -9.21 -11.34
N GLN A 266 -10.49 -8.66 -11.39
CA GLN A 266 -9.53 -8.86 -12.50
C GLN A 266 -8.58 -10.04 -12.28
N GLY A 267 -8.51 -10.58 -11.06
CA GLY A 267 -7.56 -11.62 -10.64
C GLY A 267 -6.21 -11.07 -10.22
#